data_AF-A0A7W1IPW9-F1
#
_entry.id   AF-A0A7W1IPW9-F1
#
_cell.length_a   1.000
_cell.length_b   1.000
_cell.length_c   1.000
_cell.angle_alpha   90.00
_cell.angle_beta   90.00
_cell.angle_gamma   90.00
#
_symmetry.space_group_name_H-M   'P 1'
#
loop_
_entity.id
_entity.type
_entity.pdbx_description
1 polymer ?
#
loop_
_entity_poly.entity_id
_entity_poly.type
_entity_poly.pdbx_seq_one_letter_code
_entity_poly.pdbx_strand_id
1 'polypeptide(L)'
;MPSRVLSLIVVLCASAPLGAAVVTWSGAGGDGRFANPANWGGATPQAGDDLVIVADGATALVNDLAACPVGSLNIAGAMLSGDPLMVSGAIVCTADARVGGIVLGGPVVCTVASGATLTLTAQLDNRGHDLRLDGEGQLVVAAPIVGVGGLSKDGHGQLTLAAVSTFTGAVALRGGEVRIEVDAPASGDGAFGAGGAAVACNGVRLVLAAGRCERALAFGELGGAVLA
;
A
#
# COMPACT_ATOMS: atom_id res chain seq x y z
N MET A 1 1.21 68.30 19.64
CA MET A 1 0.80 67.15 18.79
C MET A 1 1.35 65.89 19.45
N PRO A 2 0.53 64.98 20.01
CA PRO A 2 1.07 63.75 20.58
C PRO A 2 1.25 62.70 19.48
N SER A 3 2.48 62.19 19.33
CA SER A 3 2.80 61.10 18.41
C SER A 3 2.21 59.79 18.92
N ARG A 4 1.30 59.20 18.14
CA ARG A 4 0.78 57.85 18.41
C ARG A 4 1.81 56.82 17.92
N VAL A 5 2.43 56.10 18.87
CA VAL A 5 3.24 54.92 18.55
C VAL A 5 2.28 53.77 18.23
N LEU A 6 2.24 53.33 16.97
CA LEU A 6 1.54 52.12 16.57
C LEU A 6 2.36 50.92 17.04
N SER A 7 1.82 50.12 17.97
CA SER A 7 2.44 48.86 18.37
C SER A 7 2.02 47.77 17.38
N LEU A 8 2.97 47.34 16.55
CA LEU A 8 2.81 46.18 15.67
C LEU A 8 2.95 44.91 16.52
N ILE A 9 1.82 44.25 16.81
CA ILE A 9 1.84 42.91 17.38
C ILE A 9 2.16 41.94 16.23
N VAL A 10 3.43 41.56 16.10
CA VAL A 10 3.81 40.40 15.29
C VAL A 10 3.44 39.17 16.11
N VAL A 11 2.29 38.56 15.79
CA VAL A 11 2.00 37.21 16.25
C VAL A 11 2.93 36.28 15.48
N LEU A 12 4.08 35.94 16.08
CA LEU A 12 4.83 34.76 15.67
C LEU A 12 3.96 33.54 16.02
N CYS A 13 3.20 33.04 15.04
CA CYS A 13 2.72 31.67 15.09
C CYS A 13 3.97 30.78 15.02
N ALA A 14 4.44 30.31 16.18
CA ALA A 14 5.37 29.20 16.24
C ALA A 14 4.65 28.00 15.61
N SER A 15 5.00 27.64 14.38
CA SER A 15 4.68 26.32 13.85
C SER A 15 5.39 25.31 14.75
N ALA A 16 4.66 24.66 15.66
CA ALA A 16 5.17 23.48 16.31
C ALA A 16 5.63 22.51 15.21
N PRO A 17 6.76 21.81 15.36
CA PRO A 17 7.05 20.68 14.49
C PRO A 17 5.90 19.69 14.72
N LEU A 18 4.95 19.62 13.79
CA LEU A 18 3.88 18.63 13.86
C LEU A 18 4.55 17.28 13.73
N GLY A 19 4.65 16.55 14.84
CA GLY A 19 4.81 15.10 14.76
C GLY A 19 3.64 14.53 13.96
N ALA A 20 3.85 13.36 13.36
CA ALA A 20 2.82 12.61 12.64
C ALA A 20 1.50 12.62 13.43
N ALA A 21 0.46 13.24 12.87
CA ALA A 21 -0.88 13.24 13.45
C ALA A 21 -1.67 12.06 12.91
N VAL A 22 -2.60 11.54 13.70
CA VAL A 22 -3.63 10.63 13.19
C VAL A 22 -4.78 11.47 12.65
N VAL A 23 -5.07 11.35 11.36
CA VAL A 23 -6.13 12.11 10.69
C VAL A 23 -7.20 11.14 10.19
N THR A 24 -8.44 11.31 10.68
CA THR A 24 -9.53 10.36 10.45
C THR A 24 -10.53 10.91 9.44
N TRP A 25 -10.86 10.10 8.45
CA TRP A 25 -11.91 10.38 7.49
C TRP A 25 -13.27 10.47 8.18
N SER A 26 -13.89 11.65 8.15
CA SER A 26 -15.25 11.90 8.63
C SER A 26 -16.28 11.87 7.50
N GLY A 27 -15.86 12.14 6.26
CA GLY A 27 -16.74 12.30 5.10
C GLY A 27 -17.68 13.52 5.16
N ALA A 28 -17.53 14.42 6.13
CA ALA A 28 -18.47 15.52 6.34
C ALA A 28 -18.44 16.60 5.24
N GLY A 29 -17.42 16.62 4.40
CA GLY A 29 -17.37 17.48 3.20
C GLY A 29 -18.26 16.98 2.05
N GLY A 30 -18.67 15.71 2.06
CA GLY A 30 -19.65 15.14 1.12
C GLY A 30 -19.19 15.01 -0.34
N ASP A 31 -17.94 15.34 -0.65
CA ASP A 31 -17.38 15.33 -2.01
C ASP A 31 -16.37 14.20 -2.25
N GLY A 32 -16.03 13.41 -1.23
CA GLY A 32 -15.11 12.28 -1.34
C GLY A 32 -13.65 12.66 -1.57
N ARG A 33 -13.28 13.94 -1.48
CA ARG A 33 -11.92 14.43 -1.80
C ARG A 33 -11.02 14.56 -0.58
N PHE A 34 -9.78 14.14 -0.70
CA PHE A 34 -8.80 14.25 0.38
C PHE A 34 -8.38 15.70 0.66
N ALA A 35 -8.34 16.56 -0.36
CA ALA A 35 -7.95 17.96 -0.24
C ALA A 35 -9.01 18.84 0.45
N ASN A 36 -10.23 18.32 0.68
CA ASN A 36 -11.26 19.04 1.44
C ASN A 36 -11.10 18.78 2.95
N PRO A 37 -10.68 19.78 3.75
CA PRO A 37 -10.46 19.58 5.19
C PRO A 37 -11.71 19.14 5.95
N ALA A 38 -12.93 19.45 5.44
CA ALA A 38 -14.16 19.03 6.09
C ALA A 38 -14.30 17.50 6.15
N ASN A 39 -13.71 16.76 5.20
CA ASN A 39 -13.70 15.30 5.23
C ASN A 39 -12.75 14.70 6.28
N TRP A 40 -11.98 15.53 6.99
CA TRP A 40 -10.95 15.12 7.94
C TRP A 40 -11.11 15.78 9.31
N GLY A 41 -12.32 16.26 9.62
CA GLY A 41 -12.58 16.96 10.89
C GLY A 41 -12.02 18.38 10.96
N GLY A 42 -11.62 18.97 9.81
CA GLY A 42 -11.22 20.37 9.68
C GLY A 42 -9.76 20.61 9.30
N ALA A 43 -8.93 19.57 9.22
CA ALA A 43 -7.52 19.67 8.82
C ALA A 43 -7.21 18.71 7.67
N THR A 44 -6.68 19.21 6.56
CA THR A 44 -6.22 18.35 5.46
C THR A 44 -5.00 17.53 5.89
N PRO A 45 -4.87 16.28 5.45
CA PRO A 45 -3.70 15.48 5.76
C PRO A 45 -2.40 16.13 5.32
N GLN A 46 -1.38 16.02 6.15
CA GLN A 46 -0.04 16.56 5.94
C GLN A 46 1.00 15.43 5.83
N ALA A 47 2.20 15.80 5.37
CA ALA A 47 3.30 14.87 5.25
C ALA A 47 3.66 14.27 6.62
N GLY A 48 3.74 12.95 6.67
CA GLY A 48 4.03 12.17 7.87
C GLY A 48 2.78 11.71 8.64
N ASP A 49 1.60 12.24 8.35
CA ASP A 49 0.37 11.86 9.06
C ASP A 49 -0.03 10.40 8.83
N ASP A 50 -0.72 9.82 9.80
CA ASP A 50 -1.34 8.51 9.73
C ASP A 50 -2.81 8.65 9.34
N LEU A 51 -3.19 8.13 8.18
CA LEU A 51 -4.57 8.21 7.70
C LEU A 51 -5.40 7.07 8.29
N VAL A 52 -6.58 7.40 8.83
CA VAL A 52 -7.59 6.42 9.22
C VAL A 52 -8.85 6.63 8.39
N ILE A 53 -9.18 5.65 7.54
CA ILE A 53 -10.30 5.71 6.62
C ILE A 53 -11.23 4.54 6.93
N VAL A 54 -12.37 4.83 7.55
CA VAL A 54 -13.43 3.85 7.78
C VAL A 54 -14.67 4.33 7.04
N ALA A 55 -15.08 3.59 6.02
CA ALA A 55 -16.23 3.87 5.16
C ALA A 55 -17.12 2.63 5.01
N ASP A 56 -18.27 2.79 4.36
CA ASP A 56 -19.37 1.83 4.29
C ASP A 56 -19.30 0.83 3.12
N GLY A 57 -18.20 0.80 2.38
CA GLY A 57 -17.96 -0.05 1.21
C GLY A 57 -18.42 0.57 -0.11
N ALA A 58 -19.32 1.57 -0.09
CA ALA A 58 -19.87 2.20 -1.29
C ALA A 58 -19.28 3.59 -1.57
N THR A 59 -18.65 4.19 -0.56
CA THR A 59 -18.11 5.55 -0.67
C THR A 59 -16.88 5.59 -1.59
N ALA A 60 -17.02 6.27 -2.73
CA ALA A 60 -15.92 6.59 -3.63
C ALA A 60 -15.08 7.73 -3.04
N LEU A 61 -13.80 7.45 -2.82
CA LEU A 61 -12.82 8.40 -2.31
C LEU A 61 -11.80 8.73 -3.40
N VAL A 62 -11.34 9.97 -3.41
CA VAL A 62 -10.35 10.47 -4.36
C VAL A 62 -9.21 11.09 -3.57
N ASN A 63 -8.02 10.49 -3.66
CA ASN A 63 -6.80 11.16 -3.29
C ASN A 63 -6.47 12.21 -4.36
N ASP A 64 -6.58 13.47 -3.97
CA ASP A 64 -6.22 14.65 -4.75
C ASP A 64 -5.18 15.51 -3.98
N LEU A 65 -4.46 14.91 -3.03
CA LEU A 65 -3.33 15.53 -2.36
C LEU A 65 -2.10 15.47 -3.26
N ALA A 66 -1.62 16.63 -3.70
CA ALA A 66 -0.37 16.72 -4.44
C ALA A 66 0.83 16.34 -3.54
N ALA A 67 1.49 15.22 -3.84
CA ALA A 67 2.76 14.79 -3.23
C ALA A 67 2.82 14.89 -1.69
N CYS A 68 1.82 14.32 -1.02
CA CYS A 68 1.77 14.24 0.45
C CYS A 68 2.18 12.83 0.92
N PRO A 69 3.46 12.60 1.30
CA PRO A 69 3.88 11.31 1.85
C PRO A 69 3.29 11.10 3.23
N VAL A 70 2.42 10.12 3.39
CA VAL A 70 1.81 9.77 4.68
C VAL A 70 2.67 8.75 5.43
N GLY A 71 2.56 8.77 6.76
CA GLY A 71 3.18 7.79 7.65
C GLY A 71 2.58 6.42 7.42
N SER A 72 1.27 6.28 7.62
CA SER A 72 0.55 5.02 7.43
C SER A 72 -0.85 5.21 6.85
N LEU A 73 -1.44 4.09 6.41
CA LEU A 73 -2.83 4.00 5.98
C LEU A 73 -3.53 2.88 6.75
N ASN A 74 -4.53 3.22 7.54
CA ASN A 74 -5.52 2.28 8.07
C ASN A 74 -6.82 2.45 7.29
N ILE A 75 -7.30 1.40 6.64
CA ILE A 75 -8.43 1.45 5.71
C ILE A 75 -9.45 0.33 5.96
N ALA A 76 -10.73 0.67 5.86
CA ALA A 76 -11.84 -0.27 5.97
C ALA A 76 -13.01 0.20 5.12
N GLY A 77 -13.52 -0.63 4.21
CA GLY A 77 -14.76 -0.33 3.50
C GLY A 77 -14.68 0.87 2.54
N ALA A 78 -13.53 1.13 1.91
CA ALA A 78 -13.35 2.31 1.07
C ALA A 78 -12.97 1.96 -0.37
N MET A 79 -13.41 2.79 -1.32
CA MET A 79 -13.04 2.71 -2.74
C MET A 79 -12.17 3.92 -3.10
N LEU A 80 -10.87 3.85 -2.82
CA LEU A 80 -9.92 4.94 -3.01
C LEU A 80 -9.33 4.93 -4.42
N SER A 81 -9.40 6.07 -5.10
CA SER A 81 -8.88 6.34 -6.43
C SER A 81 -8.12 7.69 -6.46
N GLY A 82 -7.73 8.16 -7.65
CA GLY A 82 -7.02 9.43 -7.81
C GLY A 82 -5.51 9.26 -7.88
N ASP A 83 -4.78 10.27 -7.38
CA ASP A 83 -3.32 10.28 -7.39
C ASP A 83 -2.75 9.15 -6.53
N PRO A 84 -1.57 8.59 -6.88
CA PRO A 84 -0.94 7.57 -6.07
C PRO A 84 -0.67 8.05 -4.64
N LEU A 85 -1.05 7.25 -3.64
CA LEU A 85 -0.77 7.55 -2.24
C LEU A 85 0.65 7.09 -1.91
N MET A 86 1.49 8.02 -1.43
CA MET A 86 2.83 7.67 -0.96
C MET A 86 2.78 7.29 0.53
N VAL A 87 3.14 6.05 0.86
CA VAL A 87 3.09 5.51 2.23
C VAL A 87 4.48 5.08 2.67
N SER A 88 4.91 5.48 3.87
CA SER A 88 6.26 5.20 4.38
C SER A 88 6.32 4.19 5.53
N GLY A 89 5.17 3.78 6.06
CA GLY A 89 5.00 2.91 7.22
C GLY A 89 4.00 1.79 6.95
N ALA A 90 2.98 1.62 7.80
CA ALA A 90 2.06 0.49 7.66
C ALA A 90 0.92 0.76 6.66
N ILE A 91 0.46 -0.30 5.99
CA ILE A 91 -0.89 -0.36 5.42
C ILE A 91 -1.67 -1.41 6.22
N VAL A 92 -2.78 -1.04 6.84
CA VAL A 92 -3.65 -1.94 7.58
C VAL A 92 -5.04 -1.91 6.95
N CYS A 93 -5.55 -3.07 6.56
CA CYS A 93 -6.89 -3.21 6.00
C CYS A 93 -7.75 -4.08 6.91
N THR A 94 -8.85 -3.55 7.44
CA THR A 94 -9.71 -4.28 8.40
C THR A 94 -11.09 -4.66 7.88
N ALA A 95 -11.45 -4.21 6.68
CA ALA A 95 -12.65 -4.61 5.95
C ALA A 95 -12.41 -4.38 4.46
N ASP A 96 -13.20 -5.04 3.59
CA ASP A 96 -13.02 -4.99 2.14
C ASP A 96 -12.80 -3.56 1.62
N ALA A 97 -11.68 -3.34 0.94
CA ALA A 97 -11.29 -2.03 0.45
C ALA A 97 -10.58 -2.14 -0.90
N ARG A 98 -10.70 -1.10 -1.71
CA ARG A 98 -9.94 -0.91 -2.94
C ARG A 98 -9.11 0.35 -2.83
N VAL A 99 -7.87 0.26 -3.27
CA VAL A 99 -6.95 1.40 -3.34
C VAL A 99 -6.39 1.51 -4.75
N GLY A 100 -6.23 2.74 -5.22
CA GLY A 100 -5.58 3.06 -6.48
C GLY A 100 -4.06 2.87 -6.39
N GLY A 101 -3.31 3.78 -6.99
CA GLY A 101 -1.85 3.68 -7.03
C GLY A 101 -1.24 3.82 -5.63
N ILE A 102 -0.21 3.03 -5.35
CA ILE A 102 0.60 3.14 -4.13
C ILE A 102 2.04 3.41 -4.55
N VAL A 103 2.69 4.31 -3.82
CA VAL A 103 4.14 4.53 -3.89
C VAL A 103 4.72 4.29 -2.52
N LEU A 104 5.77 3.49 -2.40
CA LEU A 104 6.45 3.33 -1.11
C LEU A 104 7.44 4.49 -0.90
N GLY A 105 7.29 5.20 0.22
CA GLY A 105 8.23 6.21 0.70
C GLY A 105 9.24 5.66 1.73
N GLY A 106 9.06 4.39 2.13
CA GLY A 106 9.87 3.64 3.08
C GLY A 106 9.47 2.17 3.05
N PRO A 107 10.13 1.28 3.82
CA PRO A 107 9.69 -0.10 3.96
C PRO A 107 8.27 -0.17 4.52
N VAL A 108 7.38 -0.93 3.87
CA VAL A 108 5.97 -1.01 4.25
C VAL A 108 5.60 -2.42 4.68
N VAL A 109 4.91 -2.50 5.82
CA VAL A 109 4.21 -3.73 6.24
C VAL A 109 2.73 -3.56 5.91
N CYS A 110 2.21 -4.43 5.05
CA CYS A 110 0.81 -4.51 4.71
C CYS A 110 0.15 -5.67 5.46
N THR A 111 -0.83 -5.36 6.30
CA THR A 111 -1.58 -6.32 7.10
C THR A 111 -3.06 -6.25 6.73
N VAL A 112 -3.57 -7.32 6.13
CA VAL A 112 -5.01 -7.48 5.86
C VAL A 112 -5.61 -8.40 6.93
N ALA A 113 -6.63 -7.93 7.62
CA ALA A 113 -7.31 -8.68 8.67
C ALA A 113 -8.04 -9.91 8.12
N SER A 114 -8.25 -10.92 8.98
CA SER A 114 -9.02 -12.11 8.63
C SER A 114 -10.42 -11.74 8.12
N GLY A 115 -10.81 -12.32 6.99
CA GLY A 115 -12.10 -12.05 6.34
C GLY A 115 -12.17 -10.76 5.51
N ALA A 116 -11.11 -9.93 5.50
CA ALA A 116 -11.03 -8.73 4.66
C ALA A 116 -10.25 -8.98 3.38
N THR A 117 -10.59 -8.23 2.33
CA THR A 117 -9.86 -8.16 1.06
C THR A 117 -9.37 -6.74 0.79
N LEU A 118 -8.07 -6.55 0.63
CA LEU A 118 -7.51 -5.32 0.07
C LEU A 118 -7.20 -5.55 -1.41
N THR A 119 -7.73 -4.72 -2.31
CA THR A 119 -7.41 -4.77 -3.74
C THR A 119 -6.68 -3.50 -4.17
N LEU A 120 -5.46 -3.65 -4.66
CA LEU A 120 -4.71 -2.60 -5.33
C LEU A 120 -5.05 -2.63 -6.81
N THR A 121 -5.67 -1.55 -7.30
CA THR A 121 -6.27 -1.46 -8.63
C THR A 121 -5.39 -0.73 -9.65
N ALA A 122 -4.33 -0.07 -9.18
CA ALA A 122 -3.34 0.62 -10.00
C ALA A 122 -1.92 0.29 -9.52
N GLN A 123 -0.91 0.74 -10.28
CA GLN A 123 0.49 0.38 -10.08
C GLN A 123 0.95 0.58 -8.62
N LEU A 124 1.71 -0.40 -8.10
CA LEU A 124 2.49 -0.26 -6.88
C LEU A 124 3.95 0.00 -7.25
N ASP A 125 4.46 1.19 -6.96
CA ASP A 125 5.88 1.54 -7.13
C ASP A 125 6.61 1.38 -5.80
N ASN A 126 7.48 0.38 -5.70
CA ASN A 126 8.19 0.10 -4.46
C ASN A 126 9.41 0.99 -4.24
N ARG A 127 9.87 1.76 -5.24
CA ARG A 127 10.99 2.72 -5.17
C ARG A 127 12.28 2.24 -4.48
N GLY A 128 12.51 0.93 -4.43
CA GLY A 128 13.68 0.37 -3.73
C GLY A 128 13.45 0.02 -2.27
N HIS A 129 12.22 0.19 -1.77
CA HIS A 129 11.80 -0.23 -0.44
C HIS A 129 11.09 -1.57 -0.47
N ASP A 130 11.25 -2.33 0.61
CA ASP A 130 10.62 -3.64 0.74
C ASP A 130 9.13 -3.52 1.09
N LEU A 131 8.31 -4.32 0.41
CA LEU A 131 6.92 -4.58 0.78
C LEU A 131 6.83 -5.92 1.51
N ARG A 132 6.47 -5.90 2.79
CA ARG A 132 6.18 -7.10 3.58
C ARG A 132 4.68 -7.27 3.74
N LEU A 133 4.19 -8.48 3.53
CA LEU A 133 2.78 -8.85 3.69
C LEU A 133 2.62 -9.80 4.88
N ASP A 134 1.87 -9.38 5.90
CA ASP A 134 1.80 -10.08 7.21
C ASP A 134 0.37 -10.45 7.66
N GLY A 135 -0.63 -10.23 6.79
CA GLY A 135 -2.04 -10.45 7.12
C GLY A 135 -2.55 -11.89 7.03
N GLU A 136 -3.74 -12.10 7.58
CA GLU A 136 -4.55 -13.33 7.48
C GLU A 136 -5.61 -13.26 6.37
N GLY A 137 -5.95 -12.05 5.91
CA GLY A 137 -6.91 -11.82 4.83
C GLY A 137 -6.31 -11.94 3.43
N GLN A 138 -6.99 -11.36 2.45
CA GLN A 138 -6.60 -11.42 1.05
C GLN A 138 -6.03 -10.07 0.58
N LEU A 139 -4.85 -10.09 -0.03
CA LEU A 139 -4.34 -8.96 -0.83
C LEU A 139 -4.40 -9.33 -2.31
N VAL A 140 -5.10 -8.53 -3.10
CA VAL A 140 -5.12 -8.64 -4.57
C VAL A 140 -4.34 -7.49 -5.16
N VAL A 141 -3.30 -7.80 -5.92
CA VAL A 141 -2.52 -6.83 -6.69
C VAL A 141 -2.91 -6.99 -8.15
N ALA A 142 -3.86 -6.16 -8.60
CA ALA A 142 -4.47 -6.25 -9.93
C ALA A 142 -3.69 -5.50 -11.01
N ALA A 143 -2.65 -4.75 -10.63
CA ALA A 143 -1.80 -3.96 -11.52
C ALA A 143 -0.32 -4.21 -11.22
N PRO A 144 0.60 -3.87 -12.13
CA PRO A 144 2.02 -4.20 -11.98
C PRO A 144 2.65 -3.64 -10.70
N ILE A 145 3.58 -4.40 -10.13
CA ILE A 145 4.56 -3.92 -9.16
C ILE A 145 5.82 -3.50 -9.92
N VAL A 146 6.35 -2.30 -9.64
CA VAL A 146 7.56 -1.76 -10.27
C VAL A 146 8.59 -1.33 -9.22
N GLY A 147 9.82 -1.10 -9.66
CA GLY A 147 10.92 -0.58 -8.84
C GLY A 147 12.00 -1.63 -8.55
N VAL A 148 12.80 -1.41 -7.52
CA VAL A 148 13.96 -2.27 -7.19
C VAL A 148 13.88 -2.92 -5.81
N GLY A 149 12.84 -2.60 -5.03
CA GLY A 149 12.62 -3.12 -3.69
C GLY A 149 12.12 -4.56 -3.70
N GLY A 150 12.25 -5.25 -2.56
CA GLY A 150 11.83 -6.63 -2.38
C GLY A 150 10.34 -6.79 -2.07
N LEU A 151 9.90 -8.04 -2.16
CA LEU A 151 8.57 -8.50 -1.75
C LEU A 151 8.72 -9.67 -0.79
N SER A 152 8.18 -9.56 0.42
CA SER A 152 8.04 -10.69 1.33
C SER A 152 6.58 -10.99 1.66
N LYS A 153 6.22 -12.26 1.62
CA LYS A 153 4.88 -12.75 2.01
C LYS A 153 5.05 -13.67 3.19
N ASP A 154 4.71 -13.19 4.38
CA ASP A 154 4.99 -13.86 5.65
C ASP A 154 3.70 -14.29 6.38
N GLY A 155 2.61 -13.53 6.23
CA GLY A 155 1.32 -13.83 6.87
C GLY A 155 0.63 -15.09 6.32
N HIS A 156 -0.39 -15.59 7.03
CA HIS A 156 -1.11 -16.82 6.65
C HIS A 156 -2.19 -16.61 5.57
N GLY A 157 -2.52 -15.37 5.24
CA GLY A 157 -3.52 -15.03 4.23
C GLY A 157 -3.11 -15.33 2.79
N GLN A 158 -3.93 -14.88 1.83
CA GLN A 158 -3.68 -15.07 0.40
C GLN A 158 -3.13 -13.78 -0.23
N LEU A 159 -2.09 -13.90 -1.05
CA LEU A 159 -1.68 -12.89 -2.02
C LEU A 159 -2.08 -13.36 -3.42
N THR A 160 -2.82 -12.53 -4.16
CA THR A 160 -3.12 -12.75 -5.58
C THR A 160 -2.37 -11.73 -6.42
N LEU A 161 -1.54 -12.20 -7.35
CA LEU A 161 -0.83 -11.39 -8.33
C LEU A 161 -1.48 -11.59 -9.70
N ALA A 162 -2.16 -10.57 -10.20
CA ALA A 162 -2.95 -10.64 -11.43
C ALA A 162 -2.38 -9.78 -12.58
N ALA A 163 -1.15 -9.27 -12.44
CA ALA A 163 -0.47 -8.48 -13.46
C ALA A 163 1.01 -8.82 -13.58
N VAL A 164 1.55 -8.73 -14.80
CA VAL A 164 2.98 -8.82 -15.05
C VAL A 164 3.66 -7.63 -14.36
N SER A 165 4.66 -7.93 -13.55
CA SER A 165 5.39 -6.93 -12.77
C SER A 165 6.80 -6.77 -13.33
N THR A 166 7.48 -5.67 -13.02
CA THR A 166 8.85 -5.40 -13.49
C THR A 166 9.83 -5.10 -12.36
N PHE A 167 9.40 -5.24 -11.10
CA PHE A 167 10.30 -5.03 -9.98
C PHE A 167 11.46 -6.04 -9.97
N THR A 168 12.64 -5.60 -9.57
CA THR A 168 13.87 -6.42 -9.65
C THR A 168 14.33 -6.99 -8.31
N GLY A 169 13.69 -6.60 -7.21
CA GLY A 169 14.08 -7.03 -5.88
C GLY A 169 13.85 -8.51 -5.60
N ALA A 170 14.39 -8.94 -4.46
CA ALA A 170 14.22 -10.31 -3.98
C ALA A 170 12.76 -10.62 -3.65
N VAL A 171 12.36 -11.87 -3.84
CA VAL A 171 11.02 -12.36 -3.46
C VAL A 171 11.20 -13.49 -2.45
N ALA A 172 10.57 -13.35 -1.29
CA ALA A 172 10.56 -14.36 -0.24
C ALA A 172 9.14 -14.69 0.17
N LEU A 173 8.73 -15.93 -0.07
CA LEU A 173 7.41 -16.46 0.23
C LEU A 173 7.54 -17.42 1.42
N ARG A 174 7.10 -16.96 2.60
CA ARG A 174 7.33 -17.61 3.89
C ARG A 174 6.05 -18.11 4.58
N GLY A 175 4.87 -17.82 4.02
CA GLY A 175 3.61 -18.23 4.63
C GLY A 175 2.37 -18.00 3.76
N GLY A 176 1.32 -18.74 4.09
CA GLY A 176 0.00 -18.64 3.46
C GLY A 176 -0.02 -19.12 2.02
N GLU A 177 -0.85 -18.49 1.20
CA GLU A 177 -0.99 -18.80 -0.22
C GLU A 177 -0.55 -17.62 -1.09
N VAL A 178 0.11 -17.93 -2.20
CA VAL A 178 0.33 -17.01 -3.30
C VAL A 178 -0.31 -17.59 -4.55
N ARG A 179 -1.19 -16.83 -5.19
CA ARG A 179 -1.86 -17.18 -6.43
C ARG A 179 -1.39 -16.27 -7.55
N ILE A 180 -0.90 -16.87 -8.63
CA ILE A 180 -0.53 -16.15 -9.85
C ILE A 180 -1.66 -16.35 -10.86
N GLU A 181 -2.29 -15.26 -11.26
CA GLU A 181 -3.41 -15.25 -12.21
C GLU A 181 -3.04 -14.64 -13.57
N VAL A 182 -1.75 -14.37 -13.78
CA VAL A 182 -1.20 -13.82 -15.00
C VAL A 182 -0.09 -14.71 -15.53
N ASP A 183 -0.12 -14.98 -16.83
CA ASP A 183 0.94 -15.69 -17.51
C ASP A 183 2.18 -14.81 -17.63
N ALA A 184 3.34 -15.37 -17.32
CA ALA A 184 4.59 -14.75 -17.75
C ALA A 184 4.74 -14.90 -19.29
N PRO A 185 5.17 -13.84 -20.01
CA PRO A 185 5.39 -13.90 -21.44
C PRO A 185 6.60 -14.79 -21.75
N ALA A 186 6.68 -15.27 -22.98
CA ALA A 186 7.64 -16.31 -23.34
C ALA A 186 9.13 -15.94 -23.15
N SER A 187 9.43 -14.65 -23.05
CA SER A 187 10.78 -14.08 -23.00
C SER A 187 10.82 -12.77 -22.20
N GLY A 188 10.09 -12.69 -21.07
CA GLY A 188 10.01 -11.47 -20.28
C GLY A 188 9.57 -11.72 -18.83
N ASP A 189 9.16 -10.65 -18.17
CA ASP A 189 8.91 -10.67 -16.73
C ASP A 189 7.58 -11.37 -16.37
N GLY A 190 7.52 -11.99 -15.20
CA GLY A 190 6.29 -12.59 -14.69
C GLY A 190 5.63 -11.78 -13.57
N ALA A 191 4.69 -12.41 -12.87
CA ALA A 191 4.09 -11.85 -11.65
C ALA A 191 5.13 -11.46 -10.57
N PHE A 192 6.26 -12.18 -10.52
CA PHE A 192 7.37 -11.91 -9.58
C PHE A 192 8.43 -10.95 -10.12
N GLY A 193 8.17 -10.24 -11.21
CA GLY A 193 9.10 -9.21 -11.70
C GLY A 193 10.29 -9.74 -12.50
N ALA A 194 11.25 -8.83 -12.73
CA ALA A 194 12.44 -8.98 -13.57
C ALA A 194 13.70 -9.36 -12.78
N GLY A 195 13.57 -9.68 -11.49
CA GLY A 195 14.72 -9.96 -10.62
C GLY A 195 15.46 -11.24 -10.99
N GLY A 196 16.80 -11.19 -11.02
CA GLY A 196 17.64 -12.34 -11.37
C GLY A 196 17.78 -13.41 -10.27
N ALA A 197 17.45 -13.08 -9.02
CA ALA A 197 17.48 -14.05 -7.92
C ALA A 197 16.27 -14.99 -7.99
N ALA A 198 16.46 -16.26 -7.58
CA ALA A 198 15.35 -17.19 -7.42
C ALA A 198 14.35 -16.69 -6.37
N VAL A 199 13.07 -17.02 -6.56
CA VAL A 199 12.00 -16.82 -5.58
C VAL A 199 12.21 -17.83 -4.45
N ALA A 200 12.47 -17.33 -3.24
CA ALA A 200 12.66 -18.19 -2.08
C ALA A 200 11.30 -18.62 -1.52
N CYS A 201 11.01 -19.92 -1.58
CA CYS A 201 9.76 -20.52 -1.14
C CYS A 201 10.00 -21.37 0.13
N ASN A 202 9.34 -21.02 1.23
CA ASN A 202 9.43 -21.75 2.50
C ASN A 202 8.06 -21.73 3.20
N GLY A 203 7.36 -22.87 3.28
CA GLY A 203 6.08 -22.95 3.98
C GLY A 203 4.92 -22.17 3.32
N VAL A 204 4.99 -21.97 1.99
CA VAL A 204 3.95 -21.31 1.19
C VAL A 204 3.23 -22.33 0.28
N ARG A 205 1.94 -22.13 0.05
CA ARG A 205 1.23 -22.73 -1.09
C ARG A 205 1.34 -21.79 -2.29
N LEU A 206 2.00 -22.23 -3.36
CA LEU A 206 2.09 -21.47 -4.60
C LEU A 206 1.15 -22.07 -5.64
N VAL A 207 0.20 -21.26 -6.11
CA VAL A 207 -0.80 -21.65 -7.11
C VAL A 207 -0.52 -20.91 -8.42
N LEU A 208 -0.25 -21.66 -9.48
CA LEU A 208 -0.11 -21.11 -10.83
C LEU A 208 -1.45 -21.25 -11.56
N ALA A 209 -2.38 -20.33 -11.29
CA ALA A 209 -3.70 -20.35 -11.92
C ALA A 209 -3.64 -20.00 -13.41
N ALA A 210 -2.62 -19.24 -13.82
CA ALA A 210 -2.25 -18.99 -15.20
C ALA A 210 -0.76 -19.35 -15.41
N GLY A 211 -0.53 -20.35 -16.27
CA GLY A 211 0.77 -20.61 -16.91
C GLY A 211 1.97 -20.85 -16.01
N ARG A 212 3.10 -20.26 -16.39
CA ARG A 212 4.43 -20.55 -15.86
C ARG A 212 5.03 -19.37 -15.10
N CYS A 213 5.91 -19.66 -14.14
CA CYS A 213 6.75 -18.67 -13.48
C CYS A 213 8.11 -18.59 -14.18
N GLU A 214 8.53 -17.40 -14.63
CA GLU A 214 9.83 -17.20 -15.31
C GLU A 214 11.01 -17.13 -14.33
N ARG A 215 10.78 -16.63 -13.11
CA ARG A 215 11.81 -16.66 -12.08
C ARG A 215 11.95 -18.07 -11.52
N ALA A 216 13.19 -18.54 -11.40
CA ALA A 216 13.51 -19.81 -10.77
C ALA A 216 12.91 -19.86 -9.36
N LEU A 217 12.40 -21.03 -8.95
CA LEU A 217 11.90 -21.26 -7.60
C LEU A 217 12.97 -21.99 -6.79
N ALA A 218 13.28 -21.49 -5.60
CA ALA A 218 14.20 -22.12 -4.65
C ALA A 218 13.42 -22.52 -3.40
N PHE A 219 13.39 -23.82 -3.10
CA PHE A 219 12.68 -24.36 -1.94
C PHE A 219 13.65 -24.58 -0.78
N GLY A 220 13.27 -24.15 0.42
CA GLY A 220 14.10 -24.28 1.63
C GLY A 220 14.22 -25.73 2.14
N GLU A 221 15.33 -26.05 2.82
CA GLU A 221 15.62 -27.41 3.32
C GLU A 221 14.71 -27.90 4.47
N LEU A 222 13.92 -27.01 5.09
CA LEU A 222 13.16 -27.30 6.32
C LEU A 222 11.64 -27.06 6.20
N GLY A 223 11.07 -26.85 5.01
CA GLY A 223 9.65 -26.52 4.87
C GLY A 223 9.05 -26.88 3.52
N GLY A 224 7.96 -27.65 3.53
CA GLY A 224 7.22 -28.05 2.33
C GLY A 224 6.53 -26.86 1.69
N ALA A 225 7.00 -26.44 0.53
CA ALA A 225 6.17 -25.67 -0.38
C ALA A 225 5.34 -26.64 -1.23
N VAL A 226 4.08 -26.30 -1.46
CA VAL A 226 3.22 -27.06 -2.36
C VAL A 226 3.02 -26.22 -3.61
N LEU A 227 3.49 -26.74 -4.75
CA LEU A 227 3.13 -26.23 -6.06
C LEU A 227 1.81 -26.90 -6.48
N ALA A 228 0.78 -26.10 -6.74
CA ALA A 228 -0.55 -26.57 -7.09
C ALA A 228 -1.12 -25.86 -8.32
#